data_AF-A0AAU3R0N4-F1
#
_entry.id   AF-A0AAU3R0N4-F1
#
_cell.length_a   1.000
_cell.length_b   1.000
_cell.length_c   1.000
_cell.angle_alpha   90.00
_cell.angle_beta   90.00
_cell.angle_gamma   90.00
#
_symmetry.space_group_name_H-M   'P 1'
#
loop_
_entity.id
_entity.type
_entity.pdbx_description
1 polymer ?
#
loop_
_entity_poly.entity_id
_entity_poly.type
_entity_poly.pdbx_seq_one_letter_code
_entity_poly.pdbx_strand_id
1 'polypeptide(L)'
;MTTDQAAETASEGGMAMHTDWWPSGWPHVLPQHQGMMLCLILGTATTRGLKGDLDEVVHGIFGDELRGVFRSLGENLDSPILWLDQEELDDAESEEEKGEILAAAKAHKAALASALQTAGMAVPTTIRELAHTMVELGIATTYDGTWNMPEVLPRPENVLSLPDDVLKRIKRMRQFADTEAANQAIVRHLVEDLECPEDVFTSLDRLVTVTGEDIDKVRAALDHLVELGDARLYRGDPRVAVAAKGLPVHARFHLVPDWERFNEHRMHITRED
;
A
#
# COMPACT_ATOMS: atom_id res chain seq x y z
N MET A 1 13.15 -31.77 -19.15
CA MET A 1 12.48 -32.37 -17.97
C MET A 1 13.15 -31.81 -16.74
N THR A 2 12.55 -30.80 -16.11
CA THR A 2 12.05 -30.85 -14.72
C THR A 2 11.29 -29.53 -14.55
N THR A 3 10.05 -29.53 -15.01
CA THR A 3 9.05 -28.50 -14.72
C THR A 3 8.18 -29.15 -13.66
N ASP A 4 8.53 -28.96 -12.39
CA ASP A 4 7.68 -29.38 -11.27
C ASP A 4 8.14 -28.70 -9.98
N GLN A 5 7.85 -27.40 -9.87
CA GLN A 5 8.01 -26.68 -8.60
C GLN A 5 7.06 -25.48 -8.51
N ALA A 6 5.84 -25.65 -9.06
CA ALA A 6 4.77 -24.65 -8.98
C ALA A 6 3.47 -25.21 -8.37
N ALA A 7 3.52 -26.37 -7.72
CA ALA A 7 2.33 -27.07 -7.21
C ALA A 7 2.46 -27.52 -5.75
N GLU A 8 3.23 -26.80 -4.92
CA GLU A 8 3.28 -27.06 -3.48
C GLU A 8 2.51 -25.99 -2.70
N THR A 9 1.30 -26.38 -2.27
CA THR A 9 0.53 -25.86 -1.12
C THR A 9 -0.42 -24.69 -1.34
N ALA A 10 -1.36 -24.81 -2.29
CA ALA A 10 -2.70 -24.27 -2.06
C ALA A 10 -3.36 -25.13 -0.95
N SER A 11 -3.12 -24.77 0.32
CA SER A 11 -3.86 -25.31 1.45
C SER A 11 -5.36 -25.14 1.18
N GLU A 12 -6.13 -26.22 1.24
CA GLU A 12 -7.59 -26.25 1.01
C GLU A 12 -8.38 -25.29 1.92
N GLY A 13 -7.76 -24.71 2.96
CA GLY A 13 -8.35 -23.70 3.85
C GLY A 13 -7.71 -22.30 3.77
N GLY A 14 -6.69 -22.09 2.94
CA GLY A 14 -6.00 -20.79 2.85
C GLY A 14 -6.83 -19.75 2.10
N MET A 15 -6.88 -18.53 2.63
CA MET A 15 -7.37 -17.37 1.89
C MET A 15 -6.25 -16.79 1.02
N ALA A 16 -6.58 -16.36 -0.19
CA ALA A 16 -5.63 -15.77 -1.13
C ALA A 16 -5.88 -14.27 -1.31
N MET A 17 -4.88 -13.46 -0.97
CA MET A 17 -4.84 -12.03 -1.30
C MET A 17 -4.16 -11.85 -2.67
N HIS A 18 -4.71 -10.98 -3.51
CA HIS A 18 -4.08 -10.62 -4.77
C HIS A 18 -2.79 -9.84 -4.54
N THR A 19 -1.68 -10.27 -5.14
CA THR A 19 -0.35 -9.68 -4.91
C THR A 19 -0.26 -8.21 -5.34
N ASP A 20 -0.99 -7.84 -6.40
CA ASP A 20 -1.05 -6.46 -6.89
C ASP A 20 -2.05 -5.58 -6.11
N TRP A 21 -2.72 -6.07 -5.06
CA TRP A 21 -3.70 -5.29 -4.30
C TRP A 21 -3.09 -4.01 -3.69
N TRP A 22 -2.02 -4.14 -2.91
CA TRP A 22 -1.37 -2.97 -2.30
C TRP A 22 -0.70 -2.06 -3.35
N PRO A 23 0.12 -2.58 -4.27
CA PRO A 23 0.75 -1.73 -5.28
C PRO A 23 -0.27 -1.03 -6.18
N SER A 24 -1.42 -1.64 -6.48
CA SER A 24 -2.45 -1.07 -7.36
C SER A 24 -2.92 0.33 -6.93
N GLY A 25 -2.96 0.62 -5.62
CA GLY A 25 -3.49 1.86 -5.07
C GLY A 25 -5.00 1.85 -4.80
N TRP A 26 -5.71 0.75 -5.10
CA TRP A 26 -7.12 0.57 -4.73
C TRP A 26 -7.42 0.74 -3.22
N PRO A 27 -6.54 0.35 -2.28
CA PRO A 27 -6.74 0.61 -0.85
C PRO A 27 -6.94 2.08 -0.48
N HIS A 28 -6.45 3.00 -1.30
CA HIS A 28 -6.62 4.45 -1.11
C HIS A 28 -7.83 5.04 -1.84
N VAL A 29 -8.63 4.22 -2.50
CA VAL A 29 -9.76 4.64 -3.33
C VAL A 29 -11.05 3.96 -2.86
N LEU A 30 -11.01 2.64 -2.66
CA LEU A 30 -12.14 1.86 -2.16
C LEU A 30 -12.25 1.96 -0.62
N PRO A 31 -13.43 1.63 -0.04
CA PRO A 31 -13.58 1.47 1.41
C PRO A 31 -12.56 0.45 1.92
N GLN A 32 -11.64 0.86 2.77
CA GLN A 32 -10.38 0.13 3.03
C GLN A 32 -10.60 -1.33 3.43
N HIS A 33 -11.36 -1.55 4.52
CA HIS A 33 -11.52 -2.90 5.07
C HIS A 33 -12.44 -3.78 4.24
N GLN A 34 -13.57 -3.25 3.77
CA GLN A 34 -14.51 -4.01 2.94
C GLN A 34 -13.95 -4.28 1.53
N GLY A 35 -13.20 -3.34 0.96
CA GLY A 35 -12.49 -3.54 -0.31
C GLY A 35 -11.38 -4.58 -0.19
N MET A 36 -10.62 -4.56 0.91
CA MET A 36 -9.61 -5.58 1.20
C MET A 36 -10.26 -6.97 1.38
N MET A 37 -11.36 -7.05 2.13
CA MET A 37 -12.11 -8.30 2.32
C MET A 37 -12.64 -8.85 0.99
N LEU A 38 -13.22 -8.01 0.14
CA LEU A 38 -13.66 -8.41 -1.19
C LEU A 38 -12.50 -8.86 -2.08
N CYS A 39 -11.37 -8.16 -2.07
CA CYS A 39 -10.16 -8.58 -2.79
C CYS A 39 -9.72 -10.00 -2.34
N LEU A 40 -9.80 -10.27 -1.05
CA LEU A 40 -9.41 -11.54 -0.45
C LEU A 40 -10.42 -12.66 -0.79
N ILE A 41 -11.73 -12.36 -0.83
CA ILE A 41 -12.78 -13.28 -1.32
C ILE A 41 -12.58 -13.59 -2.82
N LEU A 42 -12.44 -12.55 -3.65
CA LEU A 42 -12.31 -12.67 -5.10
C LEU A 42 -10.99 -13.35 -5.52
N GLY A 43 -9.90 -13.07 -4.81
CA GLY A 43 -8.61 -13.73 -5.01
C GLY A 43 -8.68 -15.21 -4.65
N THR A 44 -9.37 -15.55 -3.56
CA THR A 44 -9.62 -16.95 -3.17
C THR A 44 -10.51 -17.65 -4.19
N ALA A 45 -11.58 -17.00 -4.66
CA ALA A 45 -12.46 -17.53 -5.69
C ALA A 45 -11.71 -17.80 -7.00
N THR A 46 -10.83 -16.88 -7.40
CA THR A 46 -9.95 -17.01 -8.57
C THR A 46 -9.01 -18.20 -8.42
N THR A 47 -8.31 -18.29 -7.29
CA THR A 47 -7.34 -19.37 -7.02
C THR A 47 -7.99 -20.75 -6.98
N ARG A 48 -9.22 -20.84 -6.45
CA ARG A 48 -9.98 -22.08 -6.34
C ARG A 48 -10.84 -22.39 -7.58
N GLY A 49 -10.89 -21.48 -8.55
CA GLY A 49 -11.75 -21.62 -9.74
C GLY A 49 -13.24 -21.72 -9.40
N LEU A 50 -13.70 -20.98 -8.40
CA LEU A 50 -15.10 -21.02 -7.96
C LEU A 50 -16.03 -20.44 -9.03
N LYS A 51 -17.17 -21.09 -9.19
CA LYS A 51 -18.24 -20.69 -10.10
C LYS A 51 -19.46 -20.22 -9.32
N GLY A 52 -20.29 -19.41 -9.96
CA GLY A 52 -21.58 -19.00 -9.42
C GLY A 52 -21.70 -17.51 -9.18
N ASP A 53 -22.78 -17.11 -8.51
CA ASP A 53 -22.91 -15.74 -8.02
C ASP A 53 -22.03 -15.49 -6.77
N LEU A 54 -22.06 -14.25 -6.28
CA LEU A 54 -21.24 -13.86 -5.13
C LEU A 54 -21.66 -14.58 -3.83
N ASP A 55 -22.95 -14.88 -3.64
CA ASP A 55 -23.42 -15.59 -2.46
C ASP A 55 -22.91 -17.03 -2.46
N GLU A 56 -22.99 -17.70 -3.62
CA GLU A 56 -22.46 -19.05 -3.82
C GLU A 56 -20.95 -19.10 -3.58
N VAL A 57 -20.20 -18.09 -4.06
CA VAL A 57 -18.75 -17.98 -3.80
C VAL A 57 -18.45 -17.81 -2.31
N VAL A 58 -19.13 -16.88 -1.64
CA VAL A 58 -18.87 -16.60 -0.22
C VAL A 58 -19.25 -17.83 0.63
N HIS A 59 -20.36 -18.50 0.30
CA HIS A 59 -20.72 -19.77 0.93
C HIS A 59 -19.71 -20.87 0.62
N GLY A 60 -19.19 -20.97 -0.61
CA GLY A 60 -18.16 -21.93 -0.99
C GLY A 60 -16.82 -21.73 -0.28
N ILE A 61 -16.51 -20.51 0.17
CA ILE A 61 -15.27 -20.19 0.89
C ILE A 61 -15.42 -20.38 2.41
N PHE A 62 -16.53 -19.91 2.98
CA PHE A 62 -16.70 -19.83 4.44
C PHE A 62 -17.73 -20.82 5.02
N GLY A 63 -18.49 -21.51 4.18
CA GLY A 63 -19.56 -22.41 4.62
C GLY A 63 -20.56 -21.72 5.56
N ASP A 64 -20.79 -22.33 6.72
CA ASP A 64 -21.68 -21.82 7.76
C ASP A 64 -20.98 -20.79 8.70
N GLU A 65 -19.66 -20.62 8.60
CA GLU A 65 -18.87 -19.71 9.45
C GLU A 65 -18.87 -18.25 8.96
N LEU A 66 -19.66 -17.97 7.92
CA LEU A 66 -19.79 -16.68 7.22
C LEU A 66 -20.00 -15.49 8.19
N ARG A 67 -20.76 -15.67 9.28
CA ARG A 67 -21.00 -14.63 10.29
C ARG A 67 -19.75 -14.20 11.07
N GLY A 68 -18.73 -15.06 11.17
CA GLY A 68 -17.48 -14.74 11.84
C GLY A 68 -16.63 -13.74 11.05
N VAL A 69 -16.67 -13.84 9.72
CA VAL A 69 -15.82 -13.06 8.80
C VAL A 69 -16.30 -11.62 8.66
N PHE A 70 -17.61 -11.42 8.67
CA PHE A 70 -18.18 -10.07 8.57
C PHE A 70 -18.22 -9.32 9.90
N ARG A 71 -17.89 -9.94 11.05
CA ARG A 71 -18.23 -9.42 12.40
C ARG A 71 -17.80 -7.96 12.68
N SER A 72 -16.78 -7.41 12.00
CA SER A 72 -16.39 -5.99 12.05
C SER A 72 -16.66 -5.19 10.77
N LEU A 73 -17.08 -5.87 9.69
CA LEU A 73 -17.24 -5.32 8.34
C LEU A 73 -18.69 -5.32 7.84
N GLY A 74 -19.64 -5.93 8.58
CA GLY A 74 -21.06 -6.06 8.26
C GLY A 74 -21.71 -7.30 8.91
N GLU A 75 -22.93 -7.66 8.52
CA GLU A 75 -23.53 -8.95 8.86
C GLU A 75 -23.55 -9.92 7.67
N ASN A 76 -23.57 -9.37 6.45
CA ASN A 76 -23.69 -10.08 5.17
C ASN A 76 -23.33 -9.14 4.00
N LEU A 77 -23.43 -9.63 2.76
CA LEU A 77 -23.15 -8.84 1.56
C LEU A 77 -24.10 -7.64 1.35
N ASP A 78 -25.30 -7.67 1.93
CA ASP A 78 -26.28 -6.58 1.85
C ASP A 78 -26.08 -5.53 2.94
N SER A 79 -25.04 -5.68 3.76
CA SER A 79 -24.66 -4.70 4.78
C SER A 79 -24.15 -3.41 4.14
N PRO A 80 -24.37 -2.25 4.80
CA PRO A 80 -23.97 -0.97 4.26
C PRO A 80 -22.45 -0.84 4.15
N ILE A 81 -22.00 0.00 3.23
CA ILE A 81 -20.58 0.34 3.14
C ILE A 81 -20.14 1.12 4.37
N LEU A 82 -19.05 0.65 4.99
CA LEU A 82 -18.39 1.30 6.11
C LEU A 82 -17.23 2.15 5.59
N TRP A 83 -17.31 3.46 5.85
CA TRP A 83 -16.31 4.46 5.45
C TRP A 83 -15.47 4.98 6.61
N LEU A 84 -15.98 4.75 7.82
CA LEU A 84 -15.38 5.17 9.07
C LEU A 84 -14.90 3.90 9.76
N ASP A 85 -13.64 3.91 10.19
CA ASP A 85 -13.15 2.90 11.10
C ASP A 85 -13.56 3.29 12.53
N GLN A 86 -14.33 2.42 13.18
CA GLN A 86 -14.79 2.69 14.54
C GLN A 86 -13.65 2.54 15.55
N GLU A 87 -12.69 1.64 15.29
CA GLU A 87 -11.53 1.48 16.16
C GLU A 87 -10.68 2.75 16.14
N GLU A 88 -10.44 3.32 14.95
CA GLU A 88 -9.73 4.61 14.80
C GLU A 88 -10.44 5.76 15.54
N LEU A 89 -11.78 5.80 15.50
CA LEU A 89 -12.56 6.82 16.22
C LEU A 89 -12.53 6.61 17.75
N ASP A 90 -12.55 5.36 18.20
CA ASP A 90 -12.51 4.99 19.61
C ASP A 90 -11.12 5.24 20.21
N ASP A 91 -10.06 5.09 19.41
CA ASP A 91 -8.66 5.32 19.78
C ASP A 91 -8.25 6.81 19.74
N ALA A 92 -9.07 7.69 19.15
CA ALA A 92 -8.78 9.11 19.05
C ALA A 92 -8.60 9.77 20.43
N GLU A 93 -7.48 10.46 20.63
CA GLU A 93 -7.05 11.06 21.89
C GLU A 93 -7.75 12.40 22.18
N SER A 94 -8.38 13.01 21.17
CA SER A 94 -9.03 14.32 21.28
C SER A 94 -10.28 14.48 20.41
N GLU A 95 -11.12 15.47 20.74
CA GLU A 95 -12.28 15.83 19.90
C GLU A 95 -11.88 16.48 18.57
N GLU A 96 -10.70 17.12 18.53
CA GLU A 96 -10.13 17.65 17.29
C GLU A 96 -9.77 16.50 16.34
N GLU A 97 -9.04 15.50 16.84
CA GLU A 97 -8.68 14.29 16.09
C GLU A 97 -9.90 13.51 15.61
N LYS A 98 -10.92 13.31 16.47
CA LYS A 98 -12.21 12.73 16.03
C LYS A 98 -12.85 13.53 14.90
N GLY A 99 -12.78 14.85 14.99
CA GLY A 99 -13.27 15.75 13.94
C GLY A 99 -12.54 15.54 12.61
N GLU A 100 -11.22 15.36 12.65
CA GLU A 100 -10.38 15.07 11.49
C GLU A 100 -10.69 13.70 10.87
N ILE A 101 -10.81 12.64 11.68
CA ILE A 101 -11.17 11.28 11.23
C ILE A 101 -12.53 11.30 10.52
N LEU A 102 -13.54 11.92 11.13
CA LEU A 102 -14.88 12.03 10.54
C LEU A 102 -14.88 12.83 9.23
N ALA A 103 -14.09 13.92 9.18
CA ALA A 103 -13.96 14.73 7.97
C ALA A 103 -13.25 13.96 6.85
N ALA A 104 -12.19 13.20 7.18
CA ALA A 104 -11.46 12.36 6.24
C ALA A 104 -12.34 11.26 5.65
N ALA A 105 -13.08 10.53 6.49
CA ALA A 105 -14.03 9.50 6.04
C ALA A 105 -15.10 10.08 5.10
N LYS A 106 -15.65 11.24 5.43
CA LYS A 106 -16.63 11.94 4.59
C LYS A 106 -16.02 12.39 3.25
N ALA A 107 -14.81 12.93 3.28
CA ALA A 107 -14.10 13.37 2.07
C ALA A 107 -13.77 12.17 1.16
N HIS A 108 -13.32 11.05 1.73
CA HIS A 108 -13.04 9.82 0.98
C HIS A 108 -14.30 9.27 0.31
N LYS A 109 -15.41 9.17 1.05
CA LYS A 109 -16.71 8.78 0.48
C LYS A 109 -17.12 9.69 -0.69
N ALA A 110 -17.01 11.01 -0.51
CA ALA A 110 -17.36 11.98 -1.54
C ALA A 110 -16.46 11.87 -2.78
N ALA A 111 -15.15 11.62 -2.58
CA ALA A 111 -14.19 11.45 -3.66
C ALA A 111 -14.52 10.23 -4.53
N LEU A 112 -14.78 9.06 -3.92
CA LEU A 112 -15.16 7.87 -4.69
C LEU A 112 -16.52 8.07 -5.38
N ALA A 113 -17.51 8.60 -4.66
CA ALA A 113 -18.83 8.84 -5.23
C ALA A 113 -18.78 9.75 -6.46
N SER A 114 -18.02 10.84 -6.39
CA SER A 114 -17.81 11.76 -7.51
C SER A 114 -17.07 11.08 -8.68
N ALA A 115 -16.03 10.30 -8.39
CA ALA A 115 -15.26 9.59 -9.41
C ALA A 115 -16.12 8.56 -10.16
N LEU A 116 -16.91 7.76 -9.43
CA LEU A 116 -17.84 6.79 -10.01
C LEU A 116 -18.93 7.47 -10.84
N GLN A 117 -19.55 8.53 -10.33
CA GLN A 117 -20.56 9.29 -11.06
C GLN A 117 -20.01 9.89 -12.36
N THR A 118 -18.78 10.41 -12.32
CA THR A 118 -18.09 10.94 -13.50
C THR A 118 -17.83 9.85 -14.55
N ALA A 119 -17.55 8.63 -14.11
CA ALA A 119 -17.42 7.45 -14.96
C ALA A 119 -18.78 6.87 -15.42
N GLY A 120 -19.91 7.45 -15.00
CA GLY A 120 -21.25 6.95 -15.32
C GLY A 120 -21.67 5.70 -14.54
N MET A 121 -20.97 5.39 -13.45
CA MET A 121 -21.19 4.21 -12.61
C MET A 121 -22.08 4.55 -11.40
N ALA A 122 -22.80 3.54 -10.90
CA ALA A 122 -23.56 3.68 -9.67
C ALA A 122 -22.62 3.80 -8.46
N VAL A 123 -23.02 4.60 -7.46
CA VAL A 123 -22.29 4.67 -6.19
C VAL A 123 -22.78 3.53 -5.32
N PRO A 124 -21.91 2.59 -4.91
CA PRO A 124 -22.35 1.45 -4.14
C PRO A 124 -22.72 1.88 -2.72
N THR A 125 -23.78 1.28 -2.20
CA THR A 125 -24.32 1.49 -0.86
C THR A 125 -24.20 0.25 0.01
N THR A 126 -24.06 -0.93 -0.59
CA THR A 126 -23.83 -2.22 0.08
C THR A 126 -22.52 -2.89 -0.34
N ILE A 127 -22.07 -3.88 0.41
CA ILE A 127 -20.88 -4.69 0.06
C ILE A 127 -21.08 -5.42 -1.27
N ARG A 128 -22.29 -5.91 -1.55
CA ARG A 128 -22.66 -6.54 -2.81
C ARG A 128 -22.50 -5.59 -3.99
N GLU A 129 -23.05 -4.37 -3.85
CA GLU A 129 -22.90 -3.33 -4.88
C GLU A 129 -21.43 -2.91 -5.05
N LEU A 130 -20.64 -2.91 -3.98
CA LEU A 130 -19.20 -2.68 -4.04
C LEU A 130 -18.49 -3.76 -4.85
N ALA A 131 -18.84 -5.03 -4.67
CA ALA A 131 -18.30 -6.13 -5.48
C ALA A 131 -18.67 -5.98 -6.96
N HIS A 132 -19.91 -5.59 -7.27
CA HIS A 132 -20.31 -5.27 -8.65
C HIS A 132 -19.50 -4.09 -9.22
N THR A 133 -19.28 -3.04 -8.42
CA THR A 133 -18.42 -1.91 -8.80
C THR A 133 -16.99 -2.38 -9.10
N MET A 134 -16.42 -3.29 -8.30
CA MET A 134 -15.09 -3.85 -8.56
C MET A 134 -15.03 -4.64 -9.87
N VAL A 135 -16.12 -5.33 -10.25
CA VAL A 135 -16.23 -6.01 -11.54
C VAL A 135 -16.29 -5.00 -12.70
N GLU A 136 -17.11 -3.95 -12.59
CA GLU A 136 -17.20 -2.91 -13.62
C GLU A 136 -15.88 -2.14 -13.80
N LEU A 137 -15.10 -1.96 -12.72
CA LEU A 137 -13.76 -1.37 -12.75
C LEU A 137 -12.69 -2.30 -13.33
N GLY A 138 -13.03 -3.55 -13.64
CA GLY A 138 -12.11 -4.57 -14.16
C GLY A 138 -11.15 -5.15 -13.12
N ILE A 139 -11.40 -4.96 -11.83
CA ILE A 139 -10.62 -5.54 -10.73
C ILE A 139 -10.89 -7.05 -10.63
N ALA A 140 -12.10 -7.47 -10.97
CA ALA A 140 -12.49 -8.86 -11.11
C ALA A 140 -13.37 -9.04 -12.35
N THR A 141 -13.48 -10.27 -12.83
CA THR A 141 -14.28 -10.65 -13.98
C THR A 141 -14.92 -12.01 -13.74
N THR A 142 -15.98 -12.31 -14.48
CA THR A 142 -16.54 -13.66 -14.55
C THR A 142 -16.47 -14.17 -15.98
N TYR A 143 -15.89 -15.35 -16.18
CA TYR A 143 -15.85 -16.03 -17.48
C TYR A 143 -16.47 -17.43 -17.34
N ASP A 144 -17.53 -17.70 -18.10
CA ASP A 144 -18.30 -18.95 -17.99
C ASP A 144 -18.73 -19.25 -16.53
N GLY A 145 -19.18 -18.20 -15.84
CA GLY A 145 -19.57 -18.23 -14.43
C GLY A 145 -18.41 -18.40 -13.44
N THR A 146 -17.16 -18.50 -13.90
CA THR A 146 -15.96 -18.65 -13.05
C THR A 146 -15.40 -17.28 -12.71
N TRP A 147 -15.12 -17.05 -11.43
CA TRP A 147 -14.50 -15.80 -10.98
C TRP A 147 -13.02 -15.77 -11.30
N ASN A 148 -12.54 -14.61 -11.76
CA ASN A 148 -11.14 -14.40 -12.09
C ASN A 148 -10.71 -12.95 -11.80
N MET A 149 -9.48 -12.78 -11.35
CA MET A 149 -8.81 -11.48 -11.21
C MET A 149 -7.66 -11.42 -12.22
N PRO A 150 -7.44 -10.29 -12.91
CA PRO A 150 -6.32 -10.15 -13.82
C PRO A 150 -5.00 -10.14 -13.04
N GLU A 151 -3.95 -10.73 -13.62
CA GLU A 151 -2.61 -10.80 -13.00
C GLU A 151 -2.08 -9.42 -12.55
N VAL A 152 -2.41 -8.39 -13.32
CA VAL A 152 -2.14 -6.99 -12.99
C VAL A 152 -3.48 -6.28 -12.90
N LEU A 153 -3.76 -5.67 -11.73
CA LEU A 153 -5.00 -4.94 -11.53
C LEU A 153 -4.96 -3.63 -12.32
N PRO A 154 -6.11 -3.19 -12.87
CA PRO A 154 -6.19 -1.87 -13.46
C PRO A 154 -5.86 -0.82 -12.40
N ARG A 155 -5.07 0.18 -12.79
CA ARG A 155 -4.72 1.28 -11.89
C ARG A 155 -5.93 2.21 -11.72
N PRO A 156 -6.27 2.65 -10.50
CA PRO A 156 -7.41 3.52 -10.25
C PRO A 156 -7.43 4.76 -11.15
N GLU A 157 -6.27 5.40 -11.33
CA GLU A 157 -6.12 6.61 -12.16
C GLU A 157 -6.30 6.39 -13.67
N ASN A 158 -6.27 5.13 -14.13
CA ASN A 158 -6.50 4.80 -15.53
C ASN A 158 -7.97 4.52 -15.82
N VAL A 159 -8.77 4.20 -14.79
CA VAL A 159 -10.19 3.84 -14.94
C VAL A 159 -11.13 4.86 -14.31
N LEU A 160 -10.64 5.71 -13.40
CA LEU A 160 -11.41 6.75 -12.72
C LEU A 160 -10.70 8.11 -12.81
N SER A 161 -11.50 9.17 -12.95
CA SER A 161 -11.03 10.55 -12.79
C SER A 161 -10.96 10.88 -11.29
N LEU A 162 -9.76 10.75 -10.71
CA LEU A 162 -9.55 10.92 -9.27
C LEU A 162 -9.09 12.35 -8.92
N PRO A 163 -9.42 12.85 -7.72
CA PRO A 163 -8.88 14.11 -7.19
C PRO A 163 -7.34 14.10 -7.09
N ASP A 164 -6.72 15.27 -7.28
CA ASP A 164 -5.25 15.45 -7.28
C ASP A 164 -4.59 15.00 -5.97
N ASP A 165 -5.25 15.20 -4.83
CA ASP A 165 -4.77 14.77 -3.52
C ASP A 165 -4.72 13.24 -3.41
N VAL A 166 -5.74 12.54 -3.93
CA VAL A 166 -5.78 11.07 -3.99
C VAL A 166 -4.68 10.55 -4.92
N LEU A 167 -4.51 11.17 -6.10
CA LEU A 167 -3.44 10.82 -7.04
C LEU A 167 -2.05 10.99 -6.42
N LYS A 168 -1.82 12.09 -5.70
CA LYS A 168 -0.56 12.33 -4.97
C LYS A 168 -0.33 11.27 -3.89
N ARG A 169 -1.37 10.89 -3.14
CA ARG A 169 -1.27 9.84 -2.11
C ARG A 169 -0.89 8.49 -2.71
N ILE A 170 -1.57 8.07 -3.79
CA ILE A 170 -1.26 6.82 -4.49
C ILE A 170 0.18 6.83 -5.02
N LYS A 171 0.60 7.95 -5.64
CA LYS A 171 1.97 8.08 -6.15
C LYS A 171 3.00 7.98 -5.03
N ARG A 172 2.78 8.65 -3.91
CA ARG A 172 3.66 8.60 -2.73
C ARG A 172 3.76 7.19 -2.16
N MET A 173 2.63 6.48 -2.03
CA MET A 173 2.61 5.09 -1.57
C MET A 173 3.45 4.18 -2.48
N ARG A 174 3.29 4.26 -3.80
CA ARG A 174 4.08 3.42 -4.72
C ARG A 174 5.56 3.76 -4.68
N GLN A 175 5.89 5.05 -4.61
CA GLN A 175 7.28 5.50 -4.43
C GLN A 175 7.90 4.93 -3.14
N PHE A 176 7.13 4.89 -2.05
CA PHE A 176 7.58 4.25 -0.81
C PHE A 176 7.85 2.75 -1.01
N ALA A 177 6.88 2.00 -1.55
CA ALA A 177 7.04 0.56 -1.79
C ALA A 177 8.23 0.24 -2.72
N ASP A 178 8.43 1.04 -3.77
CA ASP A 178 9.53 0.85 -4.73
C ASP A 178 10.92 1.12 -4.11
N THR A 179 10.99 1.93 -3.06
CA THR A 179 12.24 2.38 -2.42
C THR A 179 12.50 1.75 -1.06
N GLU A 180 11.55 1.00 -0.51
CA GLU A 180 11.61 0.47 0.85
C GLU A 180 12.87 -0.38 1.09
N ALA A 181 13.17 -1.32 0.19
CA ALA A 181 14.35 -2.19 0.31
C ALA A 181 15.66 -1.38 0.33
N ALA A 182 15.78 -0.38 -0.56
CA ALA A 182 16.94 0.49 -0.60
C ALA A 182 17.04 1.40 0.62
N ASN A 183 15.91 1.93 1.10
CA ASN A 183 15.85 2.70 2.34
C ASN A 183 16.32 1.86 3.54
N GLN A 184 15.77 0.65 3.70
CA GLN A 184 16.19 -0.28 4.75
C GLN A 184 17.67 -0.64 4.65
N ALA A 185 18.19 -0.89 3.45
CA ALA A 185 19.61 -1.21 3.25
C ALA A 185 20.53 -0.03 3.60
N ILE A 186 20.16 1.20 3.25
CA ILE A 186 20.91 2.42 3.61
C ILE A 186 20.89 2.61 5.13
N VAL A 187 19.71 2.51 5.76
CA VAL A 187 19.56 2.61 7.22
C VAL A 187 20.42 1.57 7.93
N ARG A 188 20.33 0.31 7.50
CA ARG A 188 21.12 -0.79 8.06
C ARG A 188 22.61 -0.48 7.97
N HIS A 189 23.10 0.01 6.83
CA HIS A 189 24.49 0.41 6.67
C HIS A 189 24.88 1.53 7.66
N LEU A 190 24.03 2.53 7.86
CA LEU A 190 24.32 3.62 8.78
C LEU A 190 24.32 3.17 10.25
N VAL A 191 23.41 2.28 10.63
CA VAL A 191 23.23 1.85 12.02
C VAL A 191 24.20 0.72 12.39
N GLU A 192 24.24 -0.34 11.59
CA GLU A 192 25.00 -1.57 11.90
C GLU A 192 26.46 -1.47 11.47
N ASP A 193 26.75 -0.94 10.28
CA ASP A 193 28.12 -0.92 9.76
C ASP A 193 28.91 0.33 10.19
N LEU A 194 28.22 1.47 10.38
CA LEU A 194 28.84 2.76 10.69
C LEU A 194 28.54 3.27 12.11
N GLU A 195 27.76 2.52 12.90
CA GLU A 195 27.45 2.80 14.31
C GLU A 195 26.83 4.18 14.55
N CYS A 196 25.81 4.54 13.77
CA CYS A 196 25.06 5.79 13.88
C CYS A 196 25.91 7.07 13.73
N PRO A 197 26.58 7.26 12.58
CA PRO A 197 27.49 8.40 12.38
C PRO A 197 26.74 9.74 12.32
N GLU A 198 27.36 10.81 12.83
CA GLU A 198 26.82 12.18 12.67
C GLU A 198 26.94 12.69 11.22
N ASP A 199 27.95 12.24 10.48
CA ASP A 199 28.23 12.67 9.11
C ASP A 199 28.97 11.56 8.34
N VAL A 200 28.45 11.21 7.17
CA VAL A 200 29.05 10.23 6.26
C VAL A 200 29.47 10.89 4.96
N PHE A 201 30.78 10.94 4.71
CA PHE A 201 31.31 11.35 3.41
C PHE A 201 31.36 10.17 2.44
N THR A 202 30.43 10.14 1.49
CA THR A 202 30.18 8.99 0.60
C THR A 202 29.91 9.42 -0.85
N SER A 203 29.58 8.46 -1.72
CA SER A 203 29.10 8.65 -3.10
C SER A 203 27.98 7.66 -3.41
N LEU A 204 27.23 7.91 -4.48
CA LEU A 204 26.12 7.02 -4.86
C LEU A 204 26.64 5.61 -5.22
N ASP A 205 27.77 5.51 -5.93
CA ASP A 205 28.41 4.22 -6.22
C ASP A 205 28.71 3.40 -4.97
N ARG A 206 29.21 4.08 -3.93
CA ARG A 206 29.55 3.40 -2.69
C ARG A 206 28.29 2.87 -2.03
N LEU A 207 27.23 3.68 -2.00
CA LEU A 207 25.93 3.27 -1.48
C LEU A 207 25.31 2.12 -2.28
N VAL A 208 25.35 2.17 -3.62
CA VAL A 208 24.96 1.04 -4.48
C VAL A 208 25.75 -0.23 -4.13
N THR A 209 27.06 -0.10 -3.95
CA THR A 209 27.93 -1.24 -3.62
C THR A 209 27.59 -1.85 -2.25
N VAL A 210 27.36 -1.02 -1.22
CA VAL A 210 27.07 -1.53 0.13
C VAL A 210 25.62 -2.02 0.29
N THR A 211 24.69 -1.44 -0.45
CA THR A 211 23.27 -1.83 -0.39
C THR A 211 22.93 -3.01 -1.31
N GLY A 212 23.69 -3.17 -2.41
CA GLY A 212 23.36 -4.11 -3.49
C GLY A 212 22.18 -3.68 -4.36
N GLU A 213 21.69 -2.45 -4.19
CA GLU A 213 20.50 -1.92 -4.86
C GLU A 213 20.84 -1.14 -6.14
N ASP A 214 19.84 -0.98 -7.00
CA ASP A 214 19.97 -0.16 -8.21
C ASP A 214 20.18 1.33 -7.88
N ILE A 215 20.94 2.03 -8.73
CA ILE A 215 21.30 3.43 -8.55
C ILE A 215 20.08 4.36 -8.42
N ASP A 216 19.01 4.10 -9.16
CA ASP A 216 17.82 4.95 -9.12
C ASP A 216 17.00 4.70 -7.86
N LYS A 217 17.00 3.45 -7.35
CA LYS A 217 16.44 3.13 -6.03
C LYS A 217 17.23 3.78 -4.90
N VAL A 218 18.56 3.76 -4.96
CA VAL A 218 19.41 4.44 -3.96
C VAL A 218 19.16 5.95 -3.97
N ARG A 219 19.06 6.58 -5.15
CA ARG A 219 18.71 8.01 -5.25
C ARG A 219 17.35 8.30 -4.64
N ALA A 220 16.34 7.52 -5.02
CA ALA A 220 14.98 7.73 -4.55
C ALA A 220 14.85 7.49 -3.03
N ALA A 221 15.54 6.49 -2.48
CA ALA A 221 15.61 6.26 -1.04
C ALA A 221 16.30 7.42 -0.29
N LEU A 222 17.38 7.99 -0.83
CA LEU A 222 18.04 9.15 -0.24
C LEU A 222 17.16 10.41 -0.29
N ASP A 223 16.51 10.68 -1.42
CA ASP A 223 15.56 11.80 -1.53
C ASP A 223 14.40 11.60 -0.54
N HIS A 224 13.94 10.36 -0.36
CA HIS A 224 12.88 10.03 0.60
C HIS A 224 13.29 10.29 2.06
N LEU A 225 14.50 9.88 2.48
CA LEU A 225 15.04 10.20 3.81
C LEU A 225 15.12 11.72 4.04
N VAL A 226 15.48 12.49 3.01
CA VAL A 226 15.52 13.96 3.07
C VAL A 226 14.12 14.55 3.18
N GLU A 227 13.14 14.02 2.45
CA GLU A 227 11.74 14.45 2.49
C GLU A 227 11.09 14.20 3.86
N LEU A 228 11.38 13.06 4.49
CA LEU A 228 10.97 12.77 5.87
C LEU A 228 11.69 13.65 6.90
N GLY A 229 12.85 14.19 6.52
CA GLY A 229 13.73 14.99 7.38
C GLY A 229 14.67 14.14 8.23
N ASP A 230 14.72 12.83 7.97
CA ASP A 230 15.60 11.85 8.61
C ASP A 230 17.06 12.03 8.23
N ALA A 231 17.33 12.74 7.13
CA ALA A 231 18.69 13.01 6.68
C ALA A 231 18.79 14.32 5.89
N ARG A 232 20.02 14.81 5.74
CA ARG A 232 20.36 15.97 4.91
C ARG A 232 21.55 15.62 4.02
N LEU A 233 21.52 16.07 2.77
CA LEU A 233 22.60 15.86 1.80
C LEU A 233 23.29 17.17 1.48
N TYR A 234 24.62 17.19 1.57
CA TYR A 234 25.44 18.36 1.27
C TYR A 234 26.59 18.05 0.32
N ARG A 235 27.00 19.04 -0.48
CA ARG A 235 28.19 18.94 -1.33
C ARG A 235 29.03 20.21 -1.24
N GLY A 236 30.35 20.02 -1.39
CA GLY A 236 31.32 21.10 -1.48
C GLY A 236 31.75 21.68 -0.14
N ASP A 237 32.67 22.63 -0.22
CA ASP A 237 33.11 23.48 0.88
C ASP A 237 33.11 24.94 0.38
N PRO A 238 32.19 25.81 0.84
CA PRO A 238 31.19 25.57 1.89
C PRO A 238 30.10 24.57 1.46
N ARG A 239 29.49 23.91 2.45
CA ARG A 239 28.44 22.91 2.24
C ARG A 239 27.17 23.52 1.64
N VAL A 240 26.74 22.99 0.51
CA VAL A 240 25.48 23.36 -0.16
C VAL A 240 24.53 22.16 -0.17
N ALA A 241 23.27 22.37 0.20
CA ALA A 241 22.25 21.34 0.17
C ALA A 241 22.00 20.85 -1.27
N VAL A 242 21.89 19.55 -1.46
CA VAL A 242 21.71 18.91 -2.77
C VAL A 242 20.61 17.86 -2.71
N ALA A 243 19.98 17.59 -3.86
CA ALA A 243 19.05 16.47 -4.02
C ALA A 243 19.77 15.27 -4.64
N ALA A 244 19.45 14.05 -4.21
CA ALA A 244 20.09 12.83 -4.68
C ALA A 244 19.87 12.61 -6.18
N LYS A 245 18.67 12.90 -6.69
CA LYS A 245 18.37 12.87 -8.14
C LYS A 245 19.32 13.70 -9.01
N GLY A 246 19.90 14.77 -8.45
CA GLY A 246 20.81 15.66 -9.18
C GLY A 246 22.29 15.29 -9.05
N LEU A 247 22.62 14.27 -8.26
CA LEU A 247 24.00 13.88 -8.01
C LEU A 247 24.56 12.97 -9.13
N PRO A 248 25.69 13.34 -9.73
CA PRO A 248 26.47 12.40 -10.53
C PRO A 248 26.89 11.21 -9.66
N VAL A 249 26.90 10.01 -10.24
CA VAL A 249 27.09 8.75 -9.51
C VAL A 249 28.40 8.72 -8.70
N HIS A 250 29.49 9.21 -9.28
CA HIS A 250 30.81 9.29 -8.64
C HIS A 250 31.01 10.54 -7.75
N ALA A 251 30.05 11.47 -7.73
CA ALA A 251 30.21 12.69 -6.95
C ALA A 251 30.18 12.37 -5.46
N ARG A 252 31.15 12.91 -4.72
CA ARG A 252 31.16 12.80 -3.27
C ARG A 252 30.24 13.84 -2.64
N PHE A 253 29.54 13.42 -1.60
CA PHE A 253 28.63 14.24 -0.80
C PHE A 253 28.66 13.80 0.65
N HIS A 254 28.19 14.68 1.54
CA HIS A 254 27.94 14.41 2.94
C HIS A 254 26.49 13.97 3.10
N LEU A 255 26.28 12.81 3.69
CA LEU A 255 25.00 12.33 4.20
C LEU A 255 25.02 12.54 5.71
N VAL A 256 24.13 13.41 6.20
CA VAL A 256 24.04 13.81 7.61
C VAL A 256 22.69 13.33 8.14
N PRO A 257 22.64 12.17 8.82
CA PRO A 257 21.41 11.68 9.45
C PRO A 257 20.96 12.59 10.59
N ASP A 258 19.66 12.65 10.83
CA ASP A 258 19.05 13.26 12.01
C ASP A 258 18.51 12.14 12.91
N TRP A 259 19.37 11.62 13.80
CA TRP A 259 19.06 10.44 14.60
C TRP A 259 17.93 10.67 15.61
N GLU A 260 17.75 11.90 16.09
CA GLU A 260 16.63 12.25 16.97
C GLU A 260 15.31 12.07 16.21
N ARG A 261 15.19 12.73 15.06
CA ARG A 261 14.01 12.64 14.22
C ARG A 261 13.78 11.24 13.64
N PHE A 262 14.86 10.53 13.30
CA PHE A 262 14.81 9.17 12.81
C PHE A 262 14.20 8.21 13.85
N ASN A 263 14.56 8.38 15.13
CA ASN A 263 14.07 7.53 16.23
C ASN A 263 12.63 7.87 16.64
N GLU A 264 12.17 9.11 16.42
CA GLU A 264 10.78 9.50 16.68
C GLU A 264 9.79 8.85 15.69
N HIS A 265 10.18 8.66 14.43
CA HIS A 265 9.28 8.19 13.36
C HIS A 265 9.38 6.69 13.06
N ARG A 266 10.37 5.98 13.62
CA ARG A 266 10.53 4.53 13.44
C ARG A 266 10.58 3.85 14.79
N MET A 267 9.57 3.03 15.08
CA MET A 267 9.43 2.25 16.32
C MET A 267 10.80 1.68 16.75
N HIS A 268 11.18 2.04 17.98
CA HIS A 268 12.45 1.76 18.65
C HIS A 268 13.23 0.55 18.12
N ILE A 269 14.41 0.82 17.53
CA ILE A 269 15.51 -0.14 17.54
C ILE A 269 16.04 -0.16 18.97
N THR A 270 15.39 -0.96 19.83
CA THR A 270 15.95 -1.30 21.14
C THR A 270 17.21 -2.12 20.90
N ARG A 271 18.37 -1.55 21.26
CA ARG A 271 19.63 -2.26 21.37
C ARG A 271 19.46 -3.28 22.50
N GLU A 272 19.49 -4.57 22.19
CA GLU A 272 19.74 -5.60 23.21
C GLU A 272 21.21 -5.45 23.62
N ASP A 273 21.43 -5.06 24.88
CA ASP A 273 22.72 -5.16 25.56
C ASP A 273 23.02 -6.63 25.96
#